data_AF-A0A1U8MTJ9-F1
#
_entry.id   AF-A0A1U8MTJ9-F1
#
_cell.length_a   1.000
_cell.length_b   1.000
_cell.length_c   1.000
_cell.angle_alpha   90.00
_cell.angle_beta   90.00
_cell.angle_gamma   90.00
#
_symmetry.space_group_name_H-M   'P 1'
#
loop_
_entity.id
_entity.type
_entity.pdbx_description
1 polymer ?
#
loop_
_entity_poly.entity_id
_entity_poly.type
_entity_poly.pdbx_seq_one_letter_code
_entity_poly.pdbx_strand_id
1 'polypeptide(L)'
;MHIEKNVCDNIVGTLLNLSRGGKDNIKVRKDLQDMGIRSYLHPKMRNGKEYLPQACYTLASKERDIFLSILKNLKVPDGYASNISRCVNLKEHKLSNLKSHDGHILMQDLLPICLRGVVEKKVLSVITNLSDFFKRLCAKSLDPEEVDQLQVRVVLTLCEMEKIFPPSFFTIMIHLIIHLSIEAKLGGPIQYRWMYPIERYLMGLKALVKNRAYPEGYIAERYIVSECLTFCSRYFSDVEIIFSRPPRNDRNIQKRYIFSSGGRPIGTLNTKILDMRSLPQANRYILLHSDKLSPYRQEFLESERAIYGGIQNSKRTEDKWLVEKFPR
;
A
#
# COMPACT_ATOMS: atom_id res chain seq x y z
N MET A 1 -7.99 -3.68 17.20
CA MET A 1 -8.21 -4.90 16.40
C MET A 1 -7.30 -4.89 15.18
N HIS A 2 -6.81 -6.03 14.70
CA HIS A 2 -5.91 -6.14 13.53
C HIS A 2 -6.66 -6.44 12.22
N ILE A 3 -7.86 -5.88 12.02
CA ILE A 3 -8.72 -6.24 10.88
C ILE A 3 -7.96 -6.05 9.57
N GLU A 4 -7.46 -4.84 9.29
CA GLU A 4 -6.79 -4.54 8.02
C GLU A 4 -5.60 -5.46 7.74
N LYS A 5 -4.78 -5.75 8.76
CA LYS A 5 -3.67 -6.71 8.63
C LYS A 5 -4.20 -8.10 8.28
N ASN A 6 -5.23 -8.57 8.97
CA ASN A 6 -5.81 -9.89 8.72
C ASN A 6 -6.42 -9.98 7.32
N VAL A 7 -7.05 -8.90 6.83
CA VAL A 7 -7.59 -8.80 5.48
C VAL A 7 -6.45 -8.84 4.45
N CYS A 8 -5.39 -8.07 4.67
CA CYS A 8 -4.20 -8.08 3.83
C CYS A 8 -3.55 -9.48 3.77
N ASP A 9 -3.34 -10.12 4.92
CA ASP A 9 -2.77 -11.47 5.01
C ASP A 9 -3.66 -12.49 4.28
N ASN A 10 -4.98 -12.33 4.36
CA ASN A 10 -5.94 -13.20 3.69
C ASN A 10 -5.89 -13.06 2.15
N ILE A 11 -5.81 -11.82 1.65
CA ILE A 11 -5.66 -11.52 0.22
C ILE A 11 -4.33 -12.07 -0.30
N VAL A 12 -3.22 -11.73 0.37
CA VAL A 12 -1.88 -12.18 -0.03
C VAL A 12 -1.76 -13.70 0.04
N GLY A 13 -2.27 -14.32 1.10
CA GLY A 13 -2.25 -15.78 1.26
C GLY A 13 -3.03 -16.49 0.16
N THR A 14 -4.16 -15.92 -0.27
CA THR A 14 -4.96 -16.43 -1.38
C THR A 14 -4.25 -16.24 -2.71
N LEU A 15 -3.75 -15.04 -3.01
CA LEU A 15 -3.01 -14.74 -4.25
C LEU A 15 -1.79 -15.64 -4.43
N LEU A 16 -1.01 -15.86 -3.38
CA LEU A 16 0.21 -16.69 -3.44
C LEU A 16 -0.09 -18.20 -3.38
N ASN A 17 -1.34 -18.58 -3.12
CA ASN A 17 -1.80 -19.96 -2.91
C ASN A 17 -0.98 -20.67 -1.81
N LEU A 18 -0.89 -20.04 -0.63
CA LEU A 18 -0.11 -20.58 0.49
C LEU A 18 -0.84 -21.74 1.17
N SER A 19 -0.11 -22.80 1.52
CA SER A 19 -0.66 -23.96 2.25
C SER A 19 -1.29 -23.57 3.60
N ARG A 20 -0.70 -22.57 4.27
CA ARG A 20 -1.25 -21.93 5.46
C ARG A 20 -1.65 -20.51 5.13
N GLY A 21 -2.92 -20.18 5.37
CA GLY A 21 -3.47 -18.85 5.13
C GLY A 21 -4.11 -18.65 3.75
N GLY A 22 -3.79 -19.50 2.77
CA GLY A 22 -4.52 -19.56 1.50
C GLY A 22 -5.95 -20.03 1.71
N LYS A 23 -6.89 -19.40 0.99
CA LYS A 23 -8.32 -19.72 1.07
C LYS A 23 -8.80 -20.58 -0.07
N ASP A 24 -7.89 -21.09 -0.88
CA ASP A 24 -8.19 -21.93 -2.02
C ASP A 24 -7.44 -23.24 -1.88
N ASN A 25 -8.14 -24.31 -1.52
CA ASN A 25 -7.57 -25.64 -1.35
C ASN A 25 -8.52 -26.70 -1.89
N ILE A 26 -8.05 -27.95 -1.92
CA ILE A 26 -8.84 -29.06 -2.50
C ILE A 26 -10.21 -29.22 -1.84
N LYS A 27 -10.34 -29.01 -0.53
CA LYS A 27 -11.62 -29.11 0.19
C LYS A 27 -12.58 -28.02 -0.29
N VAL A 28 -12.11 -26.78 -0.32
CA VAL A 28 -12.87 -25.62 -0.83
C VAL A 28 -13.34 -25.87 -2.27
N ARG A 29 -12.50 -26.45 -3.13
CA ARG A 29 -12.86 -26.74 -4.52
C ARG A 29 -13.90 -27.87 -4.64
N LYS A 30 -13.89 -28.84 -3.71
CA LYS A 30 -14.94 -29.87 -3.60
C LYS A 30 -16.24 -29.28 -3.05
N ASP A 31 -16.17 -28.39 -2.07
CA ASP A 31 -17.36 -27.67 -1.59
C ASP A 31 -18.03 -26.88 -2.73
N LEU A 32 -17.25 -26.21 -3.60
CA LEU A 32 -17.78 -25.55 -4.80
C LEU A 32 -18.46 -26.53 -5.77
N GLN A 33 -17.96 -27.76 -5.86
CA GLN A 33 -18.54 -28.83 -6.68
C GLN A 33 -19.85 -29.32 -6.11
N ASP A 34 -19.90 -29.58 -4.81
CA ASP A 34 -21.09 -30.03 -4.09
C ASP A 34 -22.20 -28.97 -4.13
N MET A 35 -21.82 -27.69 -4.07
CA MET A 35 -22.74 -26.55 -4.22
C MET A 35 -23.19 -26.31 -5.68
N GLY A 36 -22.61 -26.99 -6.67
CA GLY A 36 -22.97 -26.83 -8.08
C GLY A 36 -22.61 -25.47 -8.69
N ILE A 37 -21.68 -24.71 -8.08
CA ILE A 37 -21.29 -23.37 -8.54
C ILE A 37 -19.86 -23.36 -9.10
N ARG A 38 -19.59 -22.49 -10.08
CA ARG A 38 -18.25 -22.27 -10.64
C ARG A 38 -17.56 -23.54 -11.12
N SER A 39 -18.24 -24.30 -11.99
CA SER A 39 -17.75 -25.57 -12.55
C SER A 39 -16.36 -25.53 -13.19
N TYR A 40 -15.95 -24.36 -13.68
CA TYR A 40 -14.60 -24.14 -14.21
C TYR A 40 -13.48 -24.27 -13.16
N LEU A 41 -13.80 -24.16 -11.86
CA LEU A 41 -12.87 -24.31 -10.74
C LEU A 41 -12.89 -25.71 -10.09
N HIS A 42 -13.84 -26.58 -10.46
CA HIS A 42 -13.95 -27.90 -9.82
C HIS A 42 -12.67 -28.73 -10.03
N PRO A 43 -12.31 -29.62 -9.09
CA PRO A 43 -11.21 -30.56 -9.28
C PRO A 43 -11.41 -31.38 -10.56
N LYS A 44 -10.34 -31.54 -11.35
CA LYS A 44 -10.36 -32.29 -12.60
C LYS A 44 -9.39 -33.45 -12.54
N MET A 45 -9.67 -34.50 -13.30
CA MET A 45 -8.76 -35.63 -13.45
C MET A 45 -7.87 -35.43 -14.67
N ARG A 46 -6.56 -35.57 -14.49
CA ARG A 46 -5.57 -35.63 -15.57
C ARG A 46 -4.59 -36.74 -15.28
N ASN A 47 -4.49 -37.71 -16.19
CA ASN A 47 -3.61 -38.88 -16.07
C ASN A 47 -3.83 -39.65 -14.73
N GLY A 48 -5.09 -39.84 -14.33
CA GLY A 48 -5.42 -40.54 -13.08
C GLY A 48 -5.11 -39.76 -11.79
N LYS A 49 -4.61 -38.52 -11.89
CA LYS A 49 -4.39 -37.65 -10.72
C LYS A 49 -5.37 -36.48 -10.72
N GLU A 50 -5.92 -36.20 -9.54
CA GLU A 50 -6.76 -35.03 -9.30
C GLU A 50 -5.88 -33.78 -9.31
N TYR A 51 -6.27 -32.76 -10.08
CA TYR A 51 -5.60 -31.47 -10.14
C TYR A 51 -6.60 -30.32 -10.04
N LEU A 52 -6.15 -29.20 -9.49
CA LEU A 52 -6.95 -27.99 -9.35
C LEU A 52 -6.72 -27.07 -10.55
N PRO A 53 -7.77 -26.66 -11.28
CA PRO A 53 -7.67 -25.62 -12.29
C PRO A 53 -7.18 -24.30 -11.66
N GLN A 54 -6.34 -23.56 -12.39
CA GLN A 54 -5.90 -22.22 -11.99
C GLN A 54 -7.10 -21.30 -11.79
N ALA A 55 -7.17 -20.63 -10.64
CA ALA A 55 -8.18 -19.61 -10.40
C ALA A 55 -7.67 -18.24 -10.84
N CYS A 56 -8.58 -17.37 -11.25
CA CYS A 56 -8.27 -15.98 -11.61
C CYS A 56 -7.68 -15.17 -10.43
N TYR A 57 -8.00 -15.57 -9.20
CA TYR A 57 -7.56 -14.94 -7.96
C TYR A 57 -6.32 -15.58 -7.33
N THR A 58 -5.70 -16.55 -8.01
CA THR A 58 -4.40 -17.12 -7.60
C THR A 58 -3.35 -16.82 -8.67
N LEU A 59 -2.15 -16.47 -8.24
CA LEU A 59 -1.03 -16.16 -9.14
C LEU A 59 -0.36 -17.44 -9.63
N ALA A 60 -0.08 -17.50 -10.93
CA ALA A 60 0.80 -18.51 -11.50
C ALA A 60 2.24 -18.32 -10.98
N SER A 61 3.10 -19.33 -11.14
CA SER A 61 4.46 -19.26 -10.58
C SER A 61 5.25 -18.03 -11.04
N LYS A 62 5.22 -17.72 -12.35
CA LYS A 62 5.89 -16.55 -12.91
C LYS A 62 5.32 -15.23 -12.39
N GLU A 63 4.00 -15.17 -12.19
CA GLU A 63 3.32 -13.99 -11.66
C GLU A 63 3.67 -13.76 -10.17
N ARG A 64 3.82 -14.85 -9.39
CA ARG A 64 4.33 -14.78 -8.01
C ARG A 64 5.75 -14.21 -7.96
N ASP A 65 6.63 -14.68 -8.86
CA ASP A 65 8.00 -14.17 -8.95
C ASP A 65 8.01 -12.66 -9.26
N ILE A 66 7.20 -12.21 -10.21
CA ILE A 66 7.08 -10.79 -10.56
C ILE A 66 6.58 -9.99 -9.36
N PHE A 67 5.46 -10.39 -8.75
CA PHE A 67 4.87 -9.70 -7.60
C PHE A 67 5.85 -9.59 -6.43
N LEU A 68 6.50 -10.70 -6.06
CA LEU A 68 7.45 -10.73 -4.95
C LEU A 68 8.74 -9.99 -5.29
N SER A 69 9.21 -10.02 -6.54
CA SER A 69 10.37 -9.25 -6.98
C SER A 69 10.12 -7.75 -6.90
N ILE A 70 8.92 -7.28 -7.25
CA ILE A 70 8.54 -5.86 -7.06
C ILE A 70 8.65 -5.50 -5.58
N LEU A 71 8.05 -6.29 -4.68
CA LEU A 71 8.12 -6.04 -3.24
C LEU A 71 9.55 -6.16 -2.68
N LYS A 72 10.38 -7.05 -3.22
CA LYS A 72 11.78 -7.24 -2.80
C LYS A 72 12.63 -6.02 -3.13
N ASN A 73 12.38 -5.41 -4.28
CA ASN A 73 13.17 -4.30 -4.80
C ASN A 73 12.55 -2.93 -4.53
N LEU A 74 11.38 -2.90 -3.87
CA LEU A 74 10.65 -1.69 -3.54
C LEU A 74 11.51 -0.78 -2.64
N LYS A 75 11.62 0.48 -3.06
CA LYS A 75 12.22 1.57 -2.27
C LYS A 75 11.17 2.62 -2.02
N VAL A 76 11.00 3.00 -0.77
CA VAL A 76 10.03 4.02 -0.32
C VAL A 76 10.75 5.14 0.43
N PRO A 77 10.13 6.32 0.59
CA PRO A 77 10.67 7.39 1.43
C PRO A 77 10.96 6.91 2.86
N ASP A 78 11.93 7.56 3.52
CA ASP A 78 12.23 7.26 4.92
C ASP A 78 11.03 7.57 5.82
N GLY A 79 10.77 6.67 6.77
CA GLY A 79 9.61 6.74 7.65
C GLY A 79 8.28 6.29 7.01
N TYR A 80 8.21 6.05 5.69
CA TYR A 80 6.95 5.64 5.04
C TYR A 80 6.58 4.17 5.28
N ALA A 81 7.52 3.23 5.13
CA ALA A 81 7.30 1.82 5.42
C ALA A 81 8.53 1.20 6.08
N SER A 82 8.36 0.05 6.74
CA SER A 82 9.51 -0.74 7.15
C SER A 82 10.15 -1.42 5.93
N ASN A 83 11.30 -2.08 6.12
CA ASN A 83 12.00 -2.75 5.04
C ASN A 83 11.27 -4.05 4.62
N ILE A 84 10.23 -3.91 3.79
CA ILE A 84 9.39 -5.00 3.24
C ILE A 84 10.23 -6.05 2.51
N SER A 85 11.38 -5.67 1.93
CA SER A 85 12.30 -6.61 1.27
C SER A 85 12.72 -7.76 2.19
N ARG A 86 12.84 -7.52 3.50
CA ARG A 86 13.20 -8.56 4.48
C ARG A 86 12.09 -9.59 4.69
N CYS A 87 10.85 -9.23 4.38
CA CYS A 87 9.68 -10.10 4.53
C CYS A 87 9.48 -11.04 3.33
N VAL A 88 10.15 -10.75 2.20
CA VAL A 88 10.01 -11.49 0.94
C VAL A 88 11.00 -12.65 0.86
N ASN A 89 10.47 -13.86 0.65
CA ASN A 89 11.22 -15.06 0.29
C ASN A 89 10.77 -15.55 -1.10
N LEU A 90 11.63 -15.33 -2.09
CA LEU A 90 11.39 -15.71 -3.49
C LEU A 90 11.42 -17.23 -3.70
N LYS A 91 12.32 -17.95 -3.02
CA LYS A 91 12.45 -19.41 -3.20
C LYS A 91 11.19 -20.16 -2.78
N GLU A 92 10.54 -19.71 -1.72
CA GLU A 92 9.34 -20.33 -1.17
C GLU A 92 8.04 -19.61 -1.63
N HIS A 93 8.14 -18.62 -2.51
CA HIS A 93 7.03 -17.75 -2.92
C HIS A 93 6.16 -17.24 -1.76
N LYS A 94 6.79 -16.79 -0.66
CA LYS A 94 6.08 -16.38 0.56
C LYS A 94 6.45 -14.98 1.02
N LEU A 95 5.47 -14.33 1.62
CA LEU A 95 5.64 -13.15 2.46
C LEU A 95 5.52 -13.60 3.92
N SER A 96 6.50 -13.22 4.74
CA SER A 96 6.59 -13.65 6.14
C SER A 96 7.02 -12.49 7.03
N ASN A 97 6.65 -12.53 8.31
CA ASN A 97 7.02 -11.53 9.31
C ASN A 97 6.53 -10.10 9.02
N LEU A 98 5.47 -9.93 8.23
CA LEU A 98 4.80 -8.65 8.04
C LEU A 98 4.19 -8.20 9.38
N LYS A 99 4.61 -7.04 9.86
CA LYS A 99 4.00 -6.40 11.02
C LYS A 99 2.70 -5.72 10.61
N SER A 100 1.90 -5.37 11.62
CA SER A 100 0.72 -4.50 11.52
C SER A 100 0.89 -3.32 10.55
N HIS A 101 1.96 -2.55 10.73
CA HIS A 101 2.25 -1.39 9.89
C HIS A 101 2.58 -1.77 8.44
N ASP A 102 3.28 -2.89 8.23
CA ASP A 102 3.63 -3.34 6.87
C ASP A 102 2.38 -3.80 6.11
N GLY A 103 1.48 -4.51 6.80
CA GLY A 103 0.18 -4.89 6.27
C GLY A 103 -0.69 -3.68 5.90
N HIS A 104 -0.67 -2.63 6.71
CA HIS A 104 -1.36 -1.37 6.43
C HIS A 104 -0.85 -0.71 5.14
N ILE A 105 0.46 -0.49 5.02
CA ILE A 105 1.04 0.11 3.81
C ILE A 105 0.82 -0.78 2.57
N LEU A 106 0.91 -2.11 2.74
CA LEU A 106 0.59 -3.06 1.68
C LEU A 106 -0.85 -2.93 1.22
N MET A 107 -1.81 -2.93 2.15
CA MET A 107 -3.22 -2.90 1.85
C MET A 107 -3.64 -1.59 1.18
N GLN A 108 -3.19 -0.45 1.68
CA GLN A 108 -3.68 0.86 1.23
C GLN A 108 -3.04 1.33 -0.07
N ASP A 109 -1.74 1.07 -0.25
CA ASP A 109 -0.96 1.71 -1.30
C ASP A 109 -0.30 0.71 -2.24
N LEU A 110 0.36 -0.32 -1.70
CA LEU A 110 1.25 -1.15 -2.53
C LEU A 110 0.54 -2.25 -3.31
N LEU A 111 -0.47 -2.92 -2.73
CA LEU A 111 -1.15 -4.05 -3.39
C LEU A 111 -1.72 -3.68 -4.77
N PRO A 112 -2.50 -2.59 -4.94
CA PRO A 112 -3.01 -2.19 -6.25
C PRO A 112 -1.91 -1.88 -7.28
N ILE A 113 -0.77 -1.38 -6.80
CA ILE A 113 0.38 -1.03 -7.65
C ILE A 113 1.12 -2.31 -8.07
N CYS A 114 1.46 -3.16 -7.11
CA CYS A 114 2.24 -4.39 -7.33
C CYS A 114 1.48 -5.44 -8.14
N LEU A 115 0.14 -5.44 -8.07
CA LEU A 115 -0.69 -6.39 -8.82
C LEU A 115 -1.05 -5.88 -10.23
N ARG A 116 -0.74 -4.62 -10.55
CA ARG A 116 -1.04 -4.03 -11.85
C ARG A 116 -0.27 -4.76 -12.95
N GLY A 117 -0.98 -5.40 -13.86
CA GLY A 117 -0.39 -6.20 -14.95
C GLY A 117 0.07 -7.60 -14.55
N VAL A 118 -0.21 -8.01 -13.30
CA VAL A 118 0.11 -9.35 -12.78
C VAL A 118 -1.16 -10.20 -12.63
N VAL A 119 -2.26 -9.60 -12.17
CA VAL A 119 -3.56 -10.29 -12.01
C VAL A 119 -4.55 -9.89 -13.11
N GLU A 120 -5.63 -10.66 -13.23
CA GLU A 120 -6.78 -10.30 -14.07
C GLU A 120 -7.42 -8.97 -13.64
N LYS A 121 -7.92 -8.21 -14.62
CA LYS A 121 -8.50 -6.87 -14.40
C LYS A 121 -9.63 -6.85 -13.37
N LYS A 122 -10.46 -7.90 -13.33
CA LYS A 122 -11.57 -8.01 -12.37
C LYS A 122 -11.05 -8.12 -10.94
N VAL A 123 -10.03 -8.95 -10.71
CA VAL A 123 -9.39 -9.12 -9.40
C VAL A 123 -8.69 -7.83 -8.98
N LEU A 124 -7.95 -7.19 -9.90
CA LEU A 124 -7.28 -5.91 -9.63
C LEU A 124 -8.28 -4.82 -9.22
N SER A 125 -9.40 -4.72 -9.92
CA SER A 125 -10.44 -3.73 -9.65
C SER A 125 -10.96 -3.85 -8.22
N VAL A 126 -11.30 -5.06 -7.81
CA VAL A 126 -11.87 -5.32 -6.48
C VAL A 126 -10.84 -5.11 -5.36
N ILE A 127 -9.59 -5.54 -5.56
CA ILE A 127 -8.51 -5.25 -4.60
C ILE A 127 -8.26 -3.74 -4.51
N THR A 128 -8.30 -3.03 -5.64
CA THR A 128 -8.11 -1.56 -5.67
C THR A 128 -9.23 -0.84 -4.92
N ASN A 129 -10.49 -1.26 -5.11
CA ASN A 129 -11.62 -0.69 -4.37
C ASN A 129 -11.50 -0.93 -2.87
N LEU A 130 -11.05 -2.12 -2.46
CA LEU A 130 -10.84 -2.43 -1.06
C LEU A 130 -9.66 -1.63 -0.46
N SER A 131 -8.58 -1.46 -1.22
CA SER A 131 -7.45 -0.60 -0.85
C SER A 131 -7.87 0.86 -0.68
N ASP A 132 -8.64 1.40 -1.62
CA ASP A 132 -9.20 2.77 -1.55
C ASP A 132 -10.12 2.93 -0.33
N PHE A 133 -10.94 1.93 -0.05
CA PHE A 133 -11.78 1.90 1.16
C PHE A 133 -10.93 2.03 2.43
N PHE A 134 -9.93 1.18 2.64
CA PHE A 134 -9.07 1.24 3.83
C PHE A 134 -8.29 2.54 3.90
N LYS A 135 -7.79 3.03 2.76
CA LYS A 135 -7.05 4.29 2.68
C LYS A 135 -7.89 5.49 3.13
N ARG A 136 -9.15 5.57 2.68
CA ARG A 136 -10.09 6.63 3.08
C ARG A 136 -10.56 6.46 4.52
N LEU A 137 -10.87 5.24 4.95
CA LEU A 137 -11.29 4.95 6.32
C LEU A 137 -10.19 5.31 7.35
N CYS A 138 -8.92 5.04 7.02
CA CYS A 138 -7.77 5.36 7.87
C CYS A 138 -7.28 6.81 7.73
N ALA A 139 -8.01 7.68 7.03
CA ALA A 139 -7.61 9.08 6.90
C ALA A 139 -7.55 9.78 8.26
N LYS A 140 -6.68 10.79 8.36
CA LYS A 140 -6.45 11.53 9.61
C LYS A 140 -7.72 12.24 10.10
N SER A 141 -8.52 12.73 9.16
CA SER A 141 -9.80 13.39 9.34
C SER A 141 -10.83 12.69 8.46
N LEU A 142 -12.04 12.51 8.99
CA LEU A 142 -13.15 11.87 8.29
C LEU A 142 -14.28 12.87 8.14
N ASP A 143 -14.77 13.01 6.91
CA ASP A 143 -16.02 13.70 6.62
C ASP A 143 -17.19 12.71 6.79
N PRO A 144 -18.18 12.98 7.65
CA PRO A 144 -19.34 12.11 7.83
C PRO A 144 -20.06 11.73 6.53
N GLU A 145 -20.16 12.66 5.56
CA GLU A 145 -20.82 12.38 4.28
C GLU A 145 -20.01 11.40 3.43
N GLU A 146 -18.68 11.54 3.41
CA GLU A 146 -17.80 10.58 2.75
C GLU A 146 -17.86 9.20 3.42
N VAL A 147 -18.00 9.14 4.75
CA VAL A 147 -18.11 7.86 5.49
C VAL A 147 -19.40 7.12 5.12
N ASP A 148 -20.51 7.84 4.90
CA ASP A 148 -21.77 7.24 4.43
C ASP A 148 -21.61 6.66 3.02
N GLN A 149 -20.92 7.37 2.13
CA GLN A 149 -20.59 6.84 0.80
C GLN A 149 -19.66 5.61 0.88
N LEU A 150 -18.68 5.62 1.80
CA LEU A 150 -17.79 4.47 2.03
C LEU A 150 -18.57 3.23 2.46
N GLN A 151 -19.58 3.39 3.31
CA GLN A 151 -20.43 2.27 3.75
C GLN A 151 -21.15 1.62 2.57
N VAL A 152 -21.71 2.39 1.65
CA VAL A 152 -22.38 1.84 0.45
C VAL A 152 -21.34 1.16 -0.46
N ARG A 153 -20.20 1.80 -0.69
CA ARG A 153 -19.15 1.28 -1.58
C ARG A 153 -18.54 -0.02 -1.07
N VAL A 154 -18.36 -0.17 0.23
CA VAL A 154 -17.74 -1.39 0.78
C VAL A 154 -18.67 -2.59 0.67
N VAL A 155 -19.98 -2.40 0.84
CA VAL A 155 -20.99 -3.45 0.62
C VAL A 155 -20.92 -3.91 -0.84
N LEU A 156 -20.95 -2.99 -1.81
CA LEU A 156 -20.82 -3.33 -3.23
C LEU A 156 -19.49 -4.04 -3.54
N THR A 157 -18.40 -3.57 -2.93
CA THR A 157 -17.07 -4.19 -3.11
C THR A 157 -17.06 -5.63 -2.61
N LEU A 158 -17.64 -5.91 -1.44
CA LEU A 158 -17.73 -7.28 -0.93
C LEU A 158 -18.63 -8.17 -1.79
N CYS A 159 -19.76 -7.65 -2.29
CA CYS A 159 -20.59 -8.40 -3.25
C CYS A 159 -19.83 -8.75 -4.54
N GLU A 160 -18.99 -7.85 -5.05
CA GLU A 160 -18.12 -8.15 -6.19
C GLU A 160 -17.00 -9.14 -5.82
N MET A 161 -16.46 -9.06 -4.59
CA MET A 161 -15.55 -10.09 -4.08
C MET A 161 -16.23 -11.46 -4.06
N GLU A 162 -17.48 -11.56 -3.61
CA GLU A 162 -18.23 -12.82 -3.48
C GLU A 162 -18.49 -13.48 -4.84
N LYS A 163 -18.48 -12.72 -5.94
CA LYS A 163 -18.54 -13.27 -7.30
C LYS A 163 -17.21 -13.88 -7.76
N ILE A 164 -16.09 -13.45 -7.18
CA ILE A 164 -14.73 -13.81 -7.60
C ILE A 164 -14.12 -14.86 -6.67
N PHE A 165 -14.06 -14.58 -5.38
CA PHE A 165 -13.38 -15.40 -4.38
C PHE A 165 -14.27 -16.53 -3.85
N PRO A 166 -13.71 -17.66 -3.39
CA PRO A 166 -14.51 -18.77 -2.86
C PRO A 166 -15.10 -18.41 -1.48
N PRO A 167 -16.17 -19.10 -1.01
CA PRO A 167 -16.80 -18.82 0.29
C PRO A 167 -15.83 -18.84 1.48
N SER A 168 -14.84 -19.74 1.46
CA SER A 168 -13.76 -19.83 2.45
C SER A 168 -12.93 -18.55 2.60
N PHE A 169 -12.91 -17.68 1.58
CA PHE A 169 -12.24 -16.39 1.65
C PHE A 169 -12.88 -15.48 2.68
N PHE A 170 -14.20 -15.54 2.81
CA PHE A 170 -15.01 -14.66 3.66
C PHE A 170 -14.96 -15.12 5.11
N THR A 171 -13.79 -14.98 5.73
CA THR A 171 -13.63 -15.20 7.17
C THR A 171 -14.39 -14.12 7.97
N ILE A 172 -14.54 -14.32 9.28
CA ILE A 172 -15.12 -13.32 10.18
C ILE A 172 -14.43 -11.95 9.99
N MET A 173 -13.10 -11.93 9.82
CA MET A 173 -12.34 -10.68 9.62
C MET A 173 -12.69 -9.95 8.32
N ILE A 174 -13.07 -10.67 7.25
CA ILE A 174 -13.54 -10.05 5.99
C ILE A 174 -14.96 -9.51 6.17
N HIS A 175 -15.82 -10.24 6.87
CA HIS A 175 -17.19 -9.79 7.14
C HIS A 175 -17.23 -8.54 8.00
N LEU A 176 -16.32 -8.40 8.98
CA LEU A 176 -16.26 -7.20 9.84
C LEU A 176 -16.03 -5.89 9.08
N ILE A 177 -15.52 -5.95 7.85
CA ILE A 177 -15.26 -4.78 7.02
C ILE A 177 -16.54 -3.94 6.82
N ILE A 178 -17.72 -4.56 6.70
CA ILE A 178 -18.99 -3.83 6.50
C ILE A 178 -19.34 -2.91 7.67
N HIS A 179 -18.87 -3.23 8.88
CA HIS A 179 -19.18 -2.49 10.09
C HIS A 179 -18.21 -1.33 10.34
N LEU A 180 -17.07 -1.31 9.64
CA LEU A 180 -16.00 -0.35 9.91
C LEU A 180 -16.42 1.10 9.66
N SER A 181 -17.20 1.36 8.61
CA SER A 181 -17.71 2.72 8.34
C SER A 181 -18.61 3.22 9.47
N ILE A 182 -19.52 2.36 9.96
CA ILE A 182 -20.40 2.70 11.08
C ILE A 182 -19.58 2.92 12.36
N GLU A 183 -18.60 2.04 12.62
CA GLU A 183 -17.72 2.19 13.77
C GLU A 183 -16.94 3.52 13.73
N ALA A 184 -16.44 3.90 12.56
CA ALA A 184 -15.74 5.17 12.34
C ALA A 184 -16.68 6.38 12.47
N LYS A 185 -17.93 6.27 12.01
CA LYS A 185 -18.95 7.31 12.17
C LYS A 185 -19.29 7.55 13.64
N LEU A 186 -19.43 6.48 14.43
CA LEU A 186 -19.82 6.57 15.82
C LEU A 186 -18.70 7.03 16.76
N GLY A 187 -17.46 6.60 16.52
CA GLY A 187 -16.36 6.92 17.43
C GLY A 187 -15.19 7.66 16.78
N GLY A 188 -15.40 8.25 15.61
CA GLY A 188 -14.41 9.07 14.92
C GLY A 188 -13.26 8.29 14.28
N PRO A 189 -12.15 8.97 13.94
CA PRO A 189 -11.02 8.38 13.21
C PRO A 189 -10.46 7.12 13.84
N ILE A 190 -10.44 6.03 13.06
CA ILE A 190 -10.05 4.69 13.54
C ILE A 190 -8.58 4.59 13.97
N GLN A 191 -7.71 5.47 13.48
CA GLN A 191 -6.27 5.47 13.77
C GLN A 191 -5.96 5.53 15.28
N TYR A 192 -6.84 6.12 16.08
CA TYR A 192 -6.68 6.24 17.54
C TYR A 192 -7.34 5.10 18.33
N ARG A 193 -8.24 4.35 17.69
CA ARG A 193 -9.06 3.31 18.34
C ARG A 193 -8.58 1.90 18.04
N TRP A 194 -7.87 1.72 16.94
CA TRP A 194 -7.24 0.45 16.63
C TRP A 194 -6.04 0.19 17.53
N MET A 195 -5.49 -1.03 17.50
CA MET A 195 -4.41 -1.42 18.42
C MET A 195 -3.08 -0.70 18.12
N TYR A 196 -2.93 -0.06 16.96
CA TYR A 196 -1.64 0.48 16.52
C TYR A 196 -1.01 1.51 17.47
N PRO A 197 -1.72 2.52 17.99
CA PRO A 197 -1.14 3.46 18.94
C PRO A 197 -0.73 2.78 20.24
N ILE A 198 -1.53 1.82 20.72
CA ILE A 198 -1.26 1.06 21.95
C ILE A 198 0.00 0.20 21.75
N GLU A 199 0.08 -0.57 20.67
CA GLU A 199 1.27 -1.38 20.36
C GLU A 199 2.54 -0.53 20.21
N ARG A 200 2.43 0.63 19.56
CA ARG A 200 3.55 1.56 19.40
C ARG A 200 3.99 2.12 20.74
N TYR A 201 3.06 2.49 21.61
CA TYR A 201 3.35 2.97 22.95
C TYR A 201 4.02 1.89 23.82
N LEU A 202 3.46 0.68 23.83
CA LEU A 202 4.03 -0.47 24.54
C LEU A 202 5.43 -0.83 24.04
N MET A 203 5.69 -0.69 22.73
CA MET A 203 7.03 -0.87 22.18
C MET A 203 8.02 0.16 22.74
N GLY A 204 7.59 1.41 22.93
CA GLY A 204 8.37 2.45 23.60
C GLY A 204 8.68 2.10 25.04
N LEU A 205 7.66 1.71 25.83
CA LEU A 205 7.85 1.29 27.22
C LEU A 205 8.79 0.08 27.34
N LYS A 206 8.66 -0.89 26.44
CA LYS A 206 9.55 -2.06 26.39
C LYS A 206 11.02 -1.66 26.18
N ALA A 207 11.29 -0.59 25.43
CA ALA A 207 12.66 -0.09 25.24
C ALA A 207 13.24 0.57 26.50
N LEU A 208 12.39 1.01 27.44
CA LEU A 208 12.84 1.56 28.71
C LEU A 208 13.37 0.47 29.65
N VAL A 209 12.82 -0.75 29.60
CA VAL A 209 13.20 -1.86 30.50
C VAL A 209 14.64 -2.33 30.22
N LYS A 210 15.58 -2.05 31.14
CA LYS A 210 16.92 -2.68 31.15
C LYS A 210 17.03 -3.82 32.15
N ASN A 211 16.37 -3.71 33.31
CA ASN A 211 16.30 -4.79 34.30
C ASN A 211 14.97 -5.53 34.19
N ARG A 212 15.01 -6.82 33.86
CA ARG A 212 13.81 -7.66 33.73
C ARG A 212 13.28 -8.18 35.06
N ALA A 213 14.03 -8.05 36.16
CA ALA A 213 13.58 -8.47 37.49
C ALA A 213 12.56 -7.50 38.11
N TYR A 214 12.61 -6.22 37.73
CA TYR A 214 11.70 -5.16 38.19
C TYR A 214 11.32 -4.23 37.04
N PRO A 215 10.58 -4.74 36.04
CA PRO A 215 10.33 -3.99 34.81
C PRO A 215 9.49 -2.73 35.05
N GLU A 216 8.52 -2.77 35.96
CA GLU A 216 7.64 -1.65 36.28
C GLU A 216 8.40 -0.50 36.93
N GLY A 217 9.22 -0.81 37.95
CA GLY A 217 10.05 0.19 38.63
C GLY A 217 11.04 0.86 37.69
N TYR A 218 11.65 0.08 36.79
CA TYR A 218 12.60 0.61 35.81
C TYR A 218 11.91 1.48 34.74
N ILE A 219 10.70 1.10 34.30
CA ILE A 219 9.90 1.94 33.40
C ILE A 219 9.58 3.27 34.08
N ALA A 220 9.12 3.26 35.33
CA ALA A 220 8.77 4.47 36.07
C ALA A 220 9.96 5.43 36.22
N GLU A 221 11.11 4.92 36.68
CA GLU A 221 12.34 5.70 36.83
C GLU A 221 12.80 6.31 35.50
N ARG A 222 12.86 5.49 34.44
CA ARG A 222 13.27 5.94 33.11
C ARG A 222 12.30 6.94 32.49
N TYR A 223 11.01 6.77 32.73
CA TYR A 223 9.99 7.69 32.27
C TYR A 223 10.20 9.06 32.90
N ILE A 224 10.41 9.14 34.23
CA ILE A 224 10.72 10.40 34.93
C ILE A 224 11.98 11.05 34.35
N VAL A 225 13.06 10.29 34.18
CA VAL A 225 14.30 10.82 33.57
C VAL A 225 14.03 11.36 32.16
N SER A 226 13.24 10.66 31.35
CA SER A 226 12.89 11.09 29.99
C SER A 226 12.09 12.40 29.99
N GLU A 227 11.12 12.54 30.90
CA GLU A 227 10.33 13.77 31.06
C GLU A 227 11.20 14.94 31.54
N CYS A 228 12.05 14.73 32.55
CA CYS A 228 12.97 15.75 33.04
C CYS A 228 13.94 16.22 31.95
N LEU A 229 14.53 15.28 31.19
CA LEU A 229 15.40 15.63 30.06
C LEU A 229 14.64 16.37 28.96
N THR A 230 13.40 15.98 28.68
CA THR A 230 12.52 16.67 27.73
C THR A 230 12.19 18.09 28.19
N PHE A 231 11.91 18.29 29.47
CA PHE A 231 11.68 19.62 30.03
C PHE A 231 12.94 20.49 29.95
N CYS A 232 14.08 20.00 30.44
CA CYS A 232 15.35 20.71 30.38
C CYS A 232 15.78 21.03 28.94
N SER A 233 15.47 20.15 27.97
CA SER A 233 15.80 20.35 26.56
C SER A 233 15.23 21.65 25.97
N ARG A 234 14.12 22.17 26.52
CA ARG A 234 13.51 23.43 26.08
C ARG A 234 14.36 24.66 26.40
N TYR A 235 15.32 24.54 27.31
CA TYR A 235 16.20 25.62 27.75
C TYR A 235 17.59 25.58 27.09
N PHE A 236 17.87 24.56 26.27
CA PHE A 236 19.14 24.44 25.54
C PHE A 236 18.91 24.68 24.05
N SER A 237 19.42 25.80 23.52
CA SER A 237 19.39 26.11 22.07
C SER A 237 20.50 25.39 21.29
N ASP A 238 21.62 25.10 21.95
CA ASP A 238 22.87 24.72 21.28
C ASP A 238 23.16 23.21 21.35
N VAL A 239 22.22 22.43 21.90
CA VAL A 239 22.35 20.98 22.07
C VAL A 239 21.40 20.26 21.13
N GLU A 240 21.90 19.24 20.42
CA GLU A 240 21.05 18.34 19.63
C GLU A 240 20.17 17.51 20.59
N ILE A 241 18.87 17.79 20.56
CA ILE A 241 17.87 17.12 21.38
C ILE A 241 17.01 16.21 20.49
N ILE A 242 16.32 15.24 21.07
CA ILE A 242 15.48 14.28 20.32
C ILE A 242 14.48 15.00 19.39
N PHE A 243 14.00 16.19 19.80
CA PHE A 243 13.05 17.01 19.05
C PHE A 243 13.68 17.93 17.99
N SER A 244 14.96 18.30 18.13
CA SER A 244 15.69 19.15 17.18
C SER A 244 16.56 18.36 16.22
N ARG A 245 16.74 17.07 16.48
CA ARG A 245 17.50 16.16 15.65
C ARG A 245 16.95 16.15 14.23
N PRO A 246 17.76 16.50 13.22
CA PRO A 246 17.31 16.48 11.84
C PRO A 246 16.88 15.05 11.46
N PRO A 247 15.82 14.90 10.64
CA PRO A 247 15.45 13.60 10.10
C PRO A 247 16.65 12.92 9.44
N ARG A 248 16.69 11.57 9.43
CA ARG A 248 17.85 10.80 8.95
C ARG A 248 18.32 11.17 7.54
N ASN A 249 17.42 11.73 6.74
CA ASN A 249 17.62 12.13 5.35
C ASN A 249 17.62 13.64 5.13
N ASP A 250 17.56 14.46 6.17
CA ASP A 250 17.57 15.90 6.02
C ASP A 250 18.95 16.37 5.54
N ARG A 251 18.97 16.92 4.33
CA ARG A 251 20.01 17.83 3.92
C ARG A 251 19.32 19.19 3.79
N ASN A 252 19.92 20.22 4.38
CA ASN A 252 19.66 21.65 4.13
C ASN A 252 19.86 22.02 2.63
N ILE A 253 19.16 21.34 1.72
CA ILE A 253 19.15 21.58 0.29
C ILE A 253 17.94 22.46 0.03
N GLN A 254 18.18 23.62 -0.59
CA GLN A 254 17.14 24.52 -1.08
C GLN A 254 16.04 23.70 -1.76
N LYS A 255 14.84 23.73 -1.16
CA LYS A 255 13.68 22.94 -1.58
C LYS A 255 13.39 23.21 -3.06
N ARG A 256 13.67 22.24 -3.93
CA ARG A 256 13.26 22.30 -5.34
C ARG A 256 11.95 21.54 -5.52
N TYR A 257 10.96 22.31 -5.96
CA TYR A 257 9.52 22.05 -6.09
C TYR A 257 9.05 20.66 -6.57
N ILE A 258 9.80 19.93 -7.42
CA ILE A 258 9.39 18.60 -7.98
C ILE A 258 10.29 17.44 -7.54
N PHE A 259 11.50 17.74 -7.07
CA PHE A 259 12.48 16.74 -6.63
C PHE A 259 12.75 16.86 -5.14
N SER A 260 11.68 17.06 -4.38
CA SER A 260 11.67 17.24 -2.93
C SER A 260 12.07 15.99 -2.14
N SER A 261 12.58 14.94 -2.78
CA SER A 261 13.24 13.82 -2.12
C SER A 261 14.74 14.09 -1.97
N GLY A 262 15.09 15.15 -1.24
CA GLY A 262 16.44 15.27 -0.69
C GLY A 262 16.65 14.13 0.31
N GLY A 263 17.49 13.16 -0.04
CA GLY A 263 17.90 12.09 0.86
C GLY A 263 19.41 12.13 1.06
N ARG A 264 19.91 11.54 2.14
CA ARG A 264 21.33 11.25 2.25
C ARG A 264 21.60 10.05 1.33
N PRO A 265 22.43 10.16 0.27
CA PRO A 265 22.81 9.00 -0.52
C PRO A 265 23.53 8.02 0.40
N ILE A 266 22.98 6.81 0.52
CA ILE A 266 23.57 5.73 1.29
C ILE A 266 24.09 4.70 0.28
N GLY A 267 25.40 4.44 0.33
CA GLY A 267 26.08 3.50 -0.56
C GLY A 267 26.83 4.16 -1.72
N THR A 268 27.32 3.33 -2.63
CA THR A 268 28.14 3.75 -3.78
C THR A 268 27.30 4.55 -4.77
N LEU A 269 27.84 5.67 -5.24
CA LEU A 269 27.24 6.47 -6.29
C LEU A 269 27.28 5.69 -7.61
N ASN A 270 26.12 5.23 -8.07
CA ASN A 270 25.98 4.62 -9.38
C ASN A 270 25.34 5.62 -10.34
N THR A 271 26.14 6.14 -11.27
CA THR A 271 25.65 6.98 -12.36
C THR A 271 24.92 6.09 -13.36
N LYS A 272 23.60 6.26 -13.48
CA LYS A 272 22.80 5.54 -14.47
C LYS A 272 22.54 6.46 -15.65
N ILE A 273 23.11 6.14 -16.80
CA ILE A 273 22.73 6.77 -18.07
C ILE A 273 21.33 6.26 -18.40
N LEU A 274 20.38 7.20 -18.53
CA LEU A 274 19.02 6.87 -18.94
C LEU A 274 19.05 6.39 -20.39
N ASP A 275 18.41 5.25 -20.67
CA ASP A 275 18.29 4.72 -22.02
C ASP A 275 17.33 5.58 -22.86
N MET A 276 17.31 5.33 -24.18
CA MET A 276 16.46 6.07 -25.13
C MET A 276 14.96 5.99 -24.81
N ARG A 277 14.52 5.06 -23.95
CA ARG A 277 13.13 4.98 -23.47
C ARG A 277 12.91 5.71 -22.14
N SER A 278 13.79 5.53 -21.16
CA SER A 278 13.61 6.14 -19.83
C SER A 278 13.81 7.65 -19.85
N LEU A 279 14.69 8.18 -20.70
CA LEU A 279 14.95 9.62 -20.77
C LEU A 279 13.70 10.41 -21.24
N PRO A 280 13.05 10.05 -22.37
CA PRO A 280 11.77 10.67 -22.73
C PRO A 280 10.68 10.50 -21.68
N GLN A 281 10.63 9.35 -21.00
CA GLN A 281 9.63 9.10 -19.96
C GLN A 281 9.84 10.00 -18.73
N ALA A 282 11.09 10.19 -18.30
CA ALA A 282 11.43 11.12 -17.22
C ALA A 282 11.09 12.57 -17.61
N ASN A 283 11.45 13.00 -18.82
CA ASN A 283 11.11 14.34 -19.31
C ASN A 283 9.59 14.56 -19.36
N ARG A 284 8.81 13.58 -19.86
CA ARG A 284 7.35 13.63 -19.87
C ARG A 284 6.76 13.74 -18.47
N TYR A 285 7.32 13.00 -17.52
CA TYR A 285 6.86 13.07 -16.13
C TYR A 285 7.05 14.48 -15.56
N ILE A 286 8.23 15.07 -15.76
CA ILE A 286 8.52 16.45 -15.33
C ILE A 286 7.60 17.44 -16.05
N LEU A 287 7.45 17.30 -17.37
CA LEU A 287 6.60 18.17 -18.18
C LEU A 287 5.17 18.21 -17.64
N LEU A 288 4.58 17.05 -17.35
CA LEU A 288 3.17 16.95 -16.95
C LEU A 288 2.91 17.34 -15.48
N HIS A 289 3.90 17.18 -14.60
CA HIS A 289 3.70 17.34 -13.14
C HIS A 289 4.44 18.55 -12.55
N SER A 290 5.14 19.34 -13.38
CA SER A 290 5.82 20.56 -12.94
C SER A 290 4.92 21.77 -13.04
N ASP A 291 4.60 22.42 -11.92
CA ASP A 291 3.80 23.65 -11.97
C ASP A 291 4.54 24.82 -12.61
N LYS A 292 5.88 24.82 -12.58
CA LYS A 292 6.69 25.80 -13.32
C LYS A 292 6.52 25.68 -14.84
N LEU A 293 6.17 24.49 -15.33
CA LEU A 293 5.93 24.26 -16.76
C LEU A 293 4.45 24.47 -17.14
N SER A 294 3.56 24.72 -16.17
CA SER A 294 2.14 24.94 -16.43
C SER A 294 1.85 26.06 -17.43
N PRO A 295 2.51 27.25 -17.36
CA PRO A 295 2.28 28.32 -18.32
C PRO A 295 2.65 27.90 -19.76
N TYR A 296 3.82 27.27 -19.92
CA TYR A 296 4.30 26.81 -21.22
C TYR A 296 3.44 25.68 -21.80
N ARG A 297 2.90 24.79 -20.96
CA ARG A 297 1.95 23.77 -21.40
C ARG A 297 0.65 24.40 -21.91
N GLN A 298 0.13 25.40 -21.21
CA GLN A 298 -1.08 26.11 -21.61
C GLN A 298 -0.88 26.84 -22.94
N GLU A 299 0.21 27.60 -23.07
CA GLU A 299 0.56 28.32 -24.31
C GLU A 299 0.72 27.36 -25.51
N PHE A 300 1.39 26.22 -25.30
CA PHE A 300 1.53 25.20 -26.34
C PHE A 300 0.17 24.59 -26.72
N LEU A 301 -0.68 24.25 -25.75
CA LEU A 301 -2.01 23.70 -26.03
C LEU A 301 -2.91 24.73 -26.72
N GLU A 302 -2.80 26.01 -26.38
CA GLU A 302 -3.52 27.11 -27.02
C GLU A 302 -3.09 27.28 -28.48
N SER A 303 -1.78 27.23 -28.77
CA SER A 303 -1.29 27.31 -30.15
C SER A 303 -1.71 26.09 -30.99
N GLU A 304 -1.67 24.87 -30.46
CA GLU A 304 -2.20 23.69 -31.15
C GLU A 304 -3.73 23.80 -31.36
N ARG A 305 -4.50 24.24 -30.36
CA ARG A 305 -5.95 24.45 -30.51
C ARG A 305 -6.28 25.48 -31.60
N ALA A 306 -5.47 26.53 -31.74
CA ALA A 306 -5.62 27.54 -32.78
C ALA A 306 -5.40 26.97 -34.19
N ILE A 307 -4.45 26.03 -34.36
CA ILE A 307 -4.20 25.34 -35.63
C ILE A 307 -5.38 24.42 -36.03
N TYR A 308 -6.03 23.77 -35.06
CA TYR A 308 -7.15 22.86 -35.30
C TYR A 308 -8.53 23.55 -35.30
N GLY A 309 -8.60 24.88 -35.36
CA GLY A 309 -9.82 25.61 -35.68
C GLY A 309 -10.93 25.58 -34.62
N GLY A 310 -10.59 25.56 -33.33
CA GLY A 310 -11.58 25.77 -32.25
C GLY A 310 -12.51 24.60 -31.93
N ILE A 311 -12.22 23.39 -32.42
CA ILE A 311 -12.95 22.17 -32.04
C ILE A 311 -12.67 21.84 -30.56
N GLN A 312 -13.71 21.47 -29.79
CA GLN A 312 -13.52 20.93 -28.44
C GLN A 312 -12.72 19.62 -28.52
N ASN A 313 -11.44 19.69 -28.16
CA ASN A 313 -10.55 18.54 -28.20
C ASN A 313 -10.67 17.73 -26.89
N SER A 314 -10.70 16.41 -27.02
CA SER A 314 -10.69 15.53 -25.85
C SER A 314 -9.38 15.67 -25.09
N LYS A 315 -9.42 15.53 -23.76
CA LYS A 315 -8.21 15.50 -22.91
C LYS A 315 -7.15 14.51 -23.42
N ARG A 316 -7.58 13.39 -23.99
CA ARG A 316 -6.70 12.38 -24.60
C ARG A 316 -5.95 12.89 -25.83
N THR A 317 -6.54 13.82 -26.59
CA THR A 317 -5.91 14.46 -27.75
C THR A 317 -4.84 15.45 -27.30
N GLU A 318 -5.13 16.24 -26.27
CA GLU A 318 -4.19 17.19 -25.67
C GLU A 318 -2.99 16.49 -25.04
N ASP A 319 -3.26 15.39 -24.32
CA ASP A 319 -2.20 14.54 -23.76
C ASP A 319 -1.30 13.96 -24.87
N LYS A 320 -1.85 13.62 -26.04
CA LYS A 320 -1.05 13.17 -27.19
C LYS A 320 -0.16 14.28 -27.72
N TRP A 321 -0.66 15.51 -27.88
CA TRP A 321 0.16 16.63 -28.34
C TRP A 321 1.31 16.93 -27.39
N LEU A 322 1.05 16.93 -26.08
CA LEU A 322 2.09 17.11 -25.07
C LEU A 322 3.17 16.02 -25.12
N VAL A 323 2.80 14.80 -25.53
CA VAL A 323 3.68 13.63 -25.57
C VAL A 323 4.49 13.53 -26.87
N GLU A 324 3.92 13.99 -27.99
CA GLU A 324 4.44 13.79 -29.34
C GLU A 324 5.04 15.06 -29.97
N LYS A 325 4.46 16.23 -29.66
CA LYS A 325 4.79 17.50 -30.34
C LYS A 325 5.41 18.56 -29.43
N PHE A 326 5.24 18.46 -28.10
CA PHE A 326 5.82 19.45 -27.19
C PHE A 326 7.35 19.49 -27.36
N PRO A 327 7.96 20.68 -27.54
CA PRO A 327 9.40 20.81 -27.77
C PRO A 327 10.20 20.13 -26.65
N ARG A 328 11.22 19.33 -27.02
CA ARG A 328 12.05 18.58 -26.07
C ARG A 328 13.10 19.44 -25.38
#